data_AF-A0A967I4D1-F1
#
_entry.id   AF-A0A967I4D1-F1
#
_cell.length_a   1.000
_cell.length_b   1.000
_cell.length_c   1.000
_cell.angle_alpha   90.00
_cell.angle_beta   90.00
_cell.angle_gamma   90.00
#
_symmetry.space_group_name_H-M   'P 1'
#
loop_
_entity.id
_entity.type
_entity.pdbx_description
1 polymer ?
#
loop_
_entity_poly.entity_id
_entity_poly.type
_entity_poly.pdbx_seq_one_letter_code
_entity_poly.pdbx_strand_id
1 'polypeptide(L)' 'MFMATNVSVQAIIALTESGSTAQWLSRVRSAVPIYAFSPNENSRRRMSMFSDVYPVRQEVES' A
#
# COMPACT_ATOMS: atom_id res chain seq x y z
N MET A 1 4.06 -12.80 -3.60
CA MET A 1 3.35 -12.55 -2.34
C MET A 1 3.23 -13.89 -1.64
N PHE A 2 4.24 -14.27 -0.88
CA PHE A 2 4.27 -15.59 -0.26
C PHE A 2 3.61 -15.56 1.11
N MET A 3 4.04 -14.62 1.97
CA MET A 3 3.56 -14.56 3.35
C MET A 3 2.06 -14.26 3.44
N ALA A 4 1.55 -13.26 2.73
CA ALA A 4 0.12 -12.95 2.81
C ALA A 4 -0.81 -14.02 2.21
N THR A 5 -0.27 -14.96 1.43
CA THR A 5 -1.03 -16.13 0.92
C THR A 5 -0.97 -17.31 1.88
N ASN A 6 0.18 -17.51 2.55
CA ASN A 6 0.43 -18.66 3.43
C ASN A 6 0.20 -18.36 4.92
N VAL A 7 -0.02 -17.09 5.26
CA VAL A 7 -0.36 -16.62 6.59
C VAL A 7 -1.71 -15.94 6.47
N SER A 8 -2.65 -16.31 7.33
CA SER A 8 -3.95 -15.63 7.38
C SER A 8 -3.76 -14.23 7.93
N VAL A 9 -3.73 -13.25 7.03
CA VAL A 9 -3.63 -11.82 7.35
C VAL A 9 -4.86 -11.10 6.82
N GLN A 10 -5.29 -10.05 7.52
CA GLN A 10 -6.46 -9.27 7.12
C GLN A 10 -6.13 -8.15 6.13
N ALA A 11 -4.88 -7.67 6.14
CA ALA A 11 -4.41 -6.60 5.27
C ALA A 11 -2.88 -6.55 5.21
N ILE A 12 -2.35 -5.76 4.27
CA ILE A 12 -0.94 -5.34 4.24
C ILE A 12 -0.85 -3.85 4.54
N ILE A 13 0.12 -3.47 5.35
CA ILE A 13 0.51 -2.07 5.54
C ILE A 13 1.79 -1.81 4.74
N ALA A 14 1.74 -0.85 3.81
CA ALA A 14 2.87 -0.45 3.00
C ALA A 14 3.28 0.99 3.35
N LEU A 15 4.35 1.15 4.13
CA LEU A 15 4.99 2.45 4.36
C LEU A 15 5.80 2.83 3.11
N THR A 16 5.53 3.98 2.51
CA THR A 16 6.20 4.39 1.27
C THR A 16 6.17 5.90 1.07
N GLU A 17 7.31 6.50 0.73
CA GLU A 17 7.33 7.91 0.32
C GLU A 17 6.77 8.07 -1.09
N SER A 18 7.36 7.38 -2.07
CA SER A 18 7.07 7.58 -3.50
C SER A 18 5.86 6.80 -4.02
N GLY A 19 5.46 5.72 -3.34
CA GLY A 19 4.41 4.80 -3.77
C GLY A 19 4.90 3.53 -4.49
N SER A 20 6.20 3.39 -4.74
CA SER A 20 6.77 2.23 -5.47
C SER A 20 6.51 0.91 -4.76
N THR A 21 6.54 0.89 -3.42
CA THR A 21 6.23 -0.31 -2.62
C THR A 21 4.80 -0.78 -2.86
N ALA A 22 3.83 0.14 -2.79
CA ALA A 22 2.42 -0.17 -3.04
C ALA A 22 2.18 -0.60 -4.50
N GLN A 23 2.88 0.03 -5.46
CA GLN A 23 2.82 -0.36 -6.87
C GLN A 23 3.33 -1.78 -7.12
N TRP A 24 4.43 -2.15 -6.47
CA TRP A 24 4.96 -3.50 -6.61
C TRP A 24 4.01 -4.53 -6.01
N LEU A 25 3.48 -4.27 -4.82
CA LEU A 25 2.54 -5.16 -4.14
C LEU A 25 1.23 -5.36 -4.92
N SER A 26 0.66 -4.28 -5.49
CA SER A 26 -0.59 -4.37 -6.27
C SER A 26 -0.48 -5.24 -7.52
N ARG A 27 0.70 -5.31 -8.13
CA ARG A 27 0.95 -6.15 -9.32
C ARG A 27 0.95 -7.64 -9.03
N VAL A 28 1.20 -8.03 -7.78
CA VAL A 28 1.27 -9.45 -7.40
C VAL A 28 -0.12 -10.06 -7.17
N ARG A 29 -1.19 -9.23 -7.24
CA ARG A 29 -2.61 -9.61 -7.12
C ARG A 29 -2.88 -10.46 -5.88
N SER A 30 -3.08 -9.77 -4.76
CA SER A 30 -3.54 -10.39 -3.52
C SER A 30 -5.05 -10.42 -3.41
N ALA A 31 -5.59 -11.34 -2.60
CA ALA A 31 -6.95 -11.25 -2.10
C ALA A 31 -7.11 -10.27 -0.91
N VAL A 32 -6.01 -9.81 -0.30
CA VAL A 32 -6.06 -8.91 0.87
C VAL A 32 -5.79 -7.46 0.49
N PRO A 33 -6.49 -6.49 1.11
CA PRO A 33 -6.30 -5.07 0.82
C PRO A 33 -4.91 -4.56 1.24
N ILE A 34 -4.38 -3.59 0.49
CA ILE A 34 -3.11 -2.94 0.77
C ILE A 34 -3.39 -1.51 1.25
N TYR A 35 -3.10 -1.21 2.52
CA TYR A 35 -3.14 0.16 3.05
C TYR A 35 -1.77 0.82 2.89
N ALA A 36 -1.68 1.80 1.99
CA ALA A 36 -0.42 2.42 1.63
C ALA A 36 -0.26 3.79 2.31
N PHE A 37 0.62 3.87 3.29
CA PHE A 37 0.88 5.08 4.06
C PHE A 37 1.99 5.89 3.42
N SER A 38 1.71 7.17 3.18
CA SER A 38 2.69 8.11 2.64
C SER A 38 2.43 9.50 3.21
N PRO A 39 3.47 10.30 3.53
CA PRO A 39 3.31 11.72 3.83
C PRO A 39 3.05 12.56 2.56
N ASN A 40 3.46 12.07 1.38
CA ASN A 40 3.40 12.80 0.12
C ASN A 40 2.02 12.67 -0.56
N GLU A 41 1.36 13.79 -0.80
CA GLU A 41 0.04 13.81 -1.43
C GLU A 41 0.04 13.30 -2.87
N ASN A 42 1.05 13.65 -3.67
CA ASN A 42 1.13 13.22 -5.06
C ASN A 42 1.27 11.69 -5.15
N SER A 43 2.05 11.10 -4.24
CA SER A 43 2.18 9.65 -4.14
C SER A 43 0.86 9.00 -3.75
N ARG A 44 0.12 9.55 -2.78
CA ARG A 44 -1.23 9.06 -2.41
C ARG A 44 -2.21 9.12 -3.58
N ARG A 45 -2.24 10.24 -4.32
CA ARG A 45 -3.10 10.41 -5.51
C ARG A 45 -2.74 9.43 -6.63
N ARG A 46 -1.46 9.10 -6.79
CA ARG A 46 -1.05 8.07 -7.76
C ARG A 46 -1.47 6.68 -7.29
N MET A 47 -1.31 6.39 -6.00
CA MET A 47 -1.64 5.10 -5.40
C MET A 47 -3.14 4.81 -5.40
N SER A 48 -4.01 5.82 -5.39
CA SER A 48 -5.47 5.61 -5.50
C SER A 48 -5.91 5.01 -6.84
N MET A 49 -5.04 4.99 -7.85
CA MET A 49 -5.29 4.35 -9.13
C MET A 49 -4.75 2.91 -9.20
N PHE A 50 -4.04 2.45 -8.17
CA PHE A 50 -3.49 1.09 -8.13
C PHE A 50 -4.58 0.14 -7.63
N SER A 51 -4.74 -1.00 -8.32
CA SER A 51 -5.69 -2.03 -7.91
C SER A 51 -5.42 -2.50 -6.49
N ASP A 52 -6.48 -2.62 -5.69
CA ASP A 52 -6.47 -3.13 -4.30
C ASP A 52 -5.61 -2.31 -3.31
N VAL A 53 -5.23 -1.08 -3.69
CA VAL A 53 -4.48 -0.15 -2.83
C VAL A 53 -5.38 0.96 -2.29
N TYR A 54 -5.31 1.15 -0.98
CA TYR A 54 -6.00 2.18 -0.22
C TYR A 54 -4.97 3.15 0.36
N PRO A 55 -4.73 4.32 -0.27
CA PRO A 55 -3.75 5.27 0.23
C PRO A 55 -4.21 5.95 1.53
N VAL A 56 -3.32 6.05 2.50
CA VAL A 56 -3.56 6.65 3.81
C VAL A 56 -2.57 7.80 4.03
N ARG A 57 -3.07 8.93 4.54
CA ARG A 57 -2.23 10.04 4.97
C ARG A 57 -1.45 9.61 6.20
N GLN A 58 -0.12 9.59 6.09
CA GLN A 58 0.75 9.46 7.25
C GLN A 58 0.98 10.85 7.84
N GLU A 59 0.66 11.01 9.11
CA GLU A 59 1.06 12.17 9.89
C GLU A 59 2.53 11.98 10.29
N VAL A 60 3.33 13.02 10.05
CA VAL A 60 4.75 13.04 10.44
C VAL A 60 4.88 14.17 11.44
N GLU A 61 5.16 13.83 12.68
CA GLU A 61 5.54 14.79 13.71
C GLU A 61 6.89 15.41 13.34
N SER A 62 6.98 16.74 13.41
CA SER A 62 8.17 17.52 13.05
C SER A 62 9.08 17.76 14.24
#